data_AF-D9W891-F1
#
_entry.id   AF-D9W891-F1
#
_cell.length_a   1.000
_cell.length_b   1.000
_cell.length_c   1.000
_cell.angle_alpha   90.00
_cell.angle_beta   90.00
_cell.angle_gamma   90.00
#
_symmetry.space_group_name_H-M   'P 1'
#
loop_
_entity.id
_entity.type
_entity.pdbx_description
1 polymer ?
#
loop_
_entity_poly.entity_id
_entity_poly.type
_entity_poly.pdbx_seq_one_letter_code
_entity_poly.pdbx_strand_id
1 'polypeptide(L)'
;MLWVLFLLVAWGSAVVSCTRLCLAAVAAAQPMEAAAGPRPEGRALSLYEAAFLAGGPRRVADLALVSMARERRLLLAHTGWVTVVDPDGRDDLERSVIAAIGPRGQSPVPPVRTALA
;
A
#
# COMPACT_ATOMS: atom_id res chain seq x y z
N MET A 1 17.23 49.55 10.75
CA MET A 1 16.28 49.25 9.65
C MET A 1 16.66 48.00 8.86
N LEU A 2 17.94 47.74 8.62
CA LEU A 2 18.44 46.56 7.88
C LEU A 2 18.16 45.20 8.57
N TRP A 3 17.99 45.18 9.89
CA TRP A 3 17.64 43.96 10.64
C TRP A 3 16.23 43.44 10.33
N VAL A 4 15.28 44.33 10.02
CA VAL A 4 13.91 43.95 9.62
C VAL A 4 13.93 43.24 8.26
N LEU A 5 14.79 43.68 7.33
CA LEU A 5 14.99 43.01 6.04
C LEU A 5 15.54 41.60 6.23
N PHE A 6 16.56 41.41 7.09
CA PHE A 6 17.07 40.08 7.40
C PHE A 6 16.02 39.17 8.06
N LEU A 7 15.21 39.73 8.97
CA LEU A 7 14.12 38.99 9.61
C LEU A 7 13.07 38.53 8.60
N LEU A 8 12.65 39.41 7.68
CA LEU A 8 11.69 39.10 6.63
C LEU A 8 12.21 38.01 5.68
N VAL A 9 13.49 38.07 5.29
CA VAL A 9 14.11 37.05 4.43
C VAL A 9 14.17 35.70 5.12
N ALA A 10 14.55 35.65 6.40
CA ALA A 10 14.59 34.41 7.18
C ALA A 10 13.19 33.81 7.38
N TRP A 11 12.19 34.64 7.64
CA TRP A 11 10.81 34.20 7.74
C TRP A 11 10.28 33.66 6.41
N GLY A 12 10.53 34.38 5.32
CA GLY A 12 10.14 33.95 3.98
C GLY A 12 10.77 32.61 3.60
N SER A 13 12.08 32.43 3.86
CA SER A 13 12.76 31.17 3.55
C SER A 13 12.25 29.99 4.38
N ALA A 14 11.94 30.21 5.66
CA ALA A 14 11.37 29.18 6.53
C ALA A 14 9.97 28.75 6.04
N VAL A 15 9.10 29.71 5.71
CA VAL A 15 7.76 29.42 5.18
C VAL A 15 7.86 28.67 3.86
N VAL A 16 8.68 29.14 2.91
CA VAL A 16 8.87 28.48 1.61
C VAL A 16 9.39 27.05 1.79
N SER A 17 10.35 26.82 2.67
CA SER A 17 10.91 25.48 2.93
C SER A 17 9.86 24.55 3.53
N CYS A 18 9.09 25.05 4.50
CA CYS A 18 8.00 24.30 5.13
C CYS A 18 6.92 23.93 4.10
N THR A 19 6.48 24.89 3.28
CA THR A 19 5.48 24.63 2.23
C THR A 19 6.00 23.64 1.20
N ARG A 20 7.25 23.75 0.73
CA ARG A 20 7.83 22.79 -0.21
C ARG A 20 7.92 21.38 0.38
N LEU A 21 8.27 21.27 1.66
CA LEU A 21 8.31 19.98 2.35
C LEU A 21 6.91 19.37 2.48
N CYS A 22 5.91 20.15 2.87
CA CYS A 22 4.53 19.70 2.94
C CYS A 22 4.00 19.25 1.57
N LEU A 23 4.27 20.01 0.51
CA LEU A 23 3.87 19.64 -0.85
C LEU A 23 4.58 18.36 -1.33
N ALA A 24 5.87 18.21 -1.04
CA ALA A 24 6.62 17.00 -1.39
C ALA A 24 6.09 15.77 -0.64
N ALA A 25 5.78 15.92 0.66
CA ALA A 25 5.20 14.85 1.47
C ALA A 25 3.81 14.45 0.96
N VAL A 26 2.96 15.43 0.62
CA VAL A 26 1.62 15.17 0.05
C VAL A 26 1.74 14.50 -1.31
N ALA A 27 2.64 14.94 -2.20
CA ALA A 27 2.87 14.34 -3.51
C ALA A 27 3.38 12.90 -3.40
N ALA A 28 4.29 12.62 -2.47
CA ALA A 28 4.77 11.26 -2.19
C ALA A 28 3.69 10.37 -1.56
N ALA A 29 2.78 10.97 -0.79
CA ALA A 29 1.65 10.28 -0.18
C ALA A 29 0.47 10.07 -1.14
N GLN A 30 0.41 10.78 -2.27
CA GLN A 30 -0.64 10.54 -3.25
C GLN A 30 -0.50 9.10 -3.77
N PRO A 31 -1.50 8.22 -3.53
CA PRO A 31 -1.52 6.92 -4.19
C PRO A 31 -1.51 7.16 -5.70
N MET A 32 -0.87 6.24 -6.44
CA MET A 32 -0.69 6.27 -7.91
C MET A 32 -2.02 6.24 -8.72
N GLU A 33 -3.15 6.67 -8.15
CA GLU A 33 -4.47 6.65 -8.79
C GLU A 33 -4.66 7.80 -9.78
N ALA A 34 -3.85 8.87 -9.71
CA ALA A 34 -4.02 10.05 -10.58
C ALA A 34 -3.32 9.96 -11.95
N ALA A 35 -2.63 8.87 -12.27
CA ALA A 35 -2.02 8.65 -13.60
C ALA A 35 -2.98 7.94 -14.59
N ALA A 36 -4.28 7.91 -14.30
CA ALA A 36 -5.30 7.55 -15.27
C ALA A 36 -5.62 8.74 -16.19
N GLY A 37 -4.66 9.11 -17.05
CA GLY A 37 -5.02 9.75 -18.32
C GLY A 37 -5.95 8.83 -19.13
N PRO A 38 -6.62 9.32 -20.18
CA PRO A 38 -7.54 8.51 -20.98
C PRO A 38 -6.74 7.36 -21.61
N ARG A 39 -6.77 6.20 -20.97
CA ARG A 39 -6.07 5.00 -21.41
C ARG A 39 -6.93 4.37 -22.51
N PRO A 40 -6.33 3.94 -23.64
CA PRO A 40 -7.09 3.34 -24.73
C PRO A 40 -7.92 2.15 -24.21
N GLU A 41 -9.05 1.89 -24.85
CA GLU A 41 -10.13 0.94 -24.48
C GLU A 41 -9.71 -0.55 -24.40
N GLY A 42 -8.49 -0.84 -23.98
CA GLY A 42 -8.06 -2.15 -23.50
C GLY A 42 -8.22 -2.23 -21.98
N ARG A 43 -8.80 -3.33 -21.48
CA ARG A 43 -8.89 -3.66 -20.06
C ARG A 43 -7.55 -3.32 -19.36
N ALA A 44 -7.55 -2.32 -18.48
CA ALA A 44 -6.38 -2.03 -17.67
C ALA A 44 -6.06 -3.26 -16.81
N LEU A 45 -4.78 -3.68 -16.79
CA LEU A 45 -4.32 -4.77 -15.94
C LEU A 45 -4.63 -4.46 -14.49
N SER A 46 -5.27 -5.40 -13.80
CA SER A 46 -5.41 -5.34 -12.35
C SER A 46 -4.04 -5.45 -11.68
N LEU A 47 -3.95 -4.98 -10.43
CA LEU A 47 -2.70 -5.09 -9.66
C LEU A 47 -2.28 -6.56 -9.46
N TYR A 48 -3.25 -7.47 -9.29
CA TYR A 48 -2.99 -8.90 -9.17
C TYR A 48 -2.44 -9.48 -10.48
N GLU A 49 -3.02 -9.13 -11.63
CA GLU A 49 -2.49 -9.55 -12.94
C GLU A 49 -1.09 -8.99 -13.21
N ALA A 50 -0.87 -7.71 -12.89
CA ALA A 50 0.45 -7.10 -13.01
C ALA A 50 1.48 -7.79 -12.10
N ALA A 51 1.10 -8.15 -10.87
CA ALA A 51 1.96 -8.90 -9.95
C ALA A 51 2.26 -10.31 -10.49
N PHE A 52 1.26 -10.99 -11.05
CA PHE A 52 1.42 -12.30 -11.67
C PHE A 52 2.39 -12.23 -12.86
N LEU A 53 2.22 -11.27 -13.76
CA LEU A 53 3.12 -11.11 -14.90
C LEU A 53 4.54 -10.74 -14.47
N ALA A 54 4.69 -9.99 -13.38
CA ALA A 54 6.00 -9.55 -12.90
C ALA A 54 6.75 -10.59 -12.05
N GLY A 55 6.07 -11.59 -11.49
CA GLY A 55 6.73 -12.51 -10.55
C GLY A 55 5.96 -13.79 -10.21
N GLY A 56 4.93 -14.12 -10.99
CA GLY A 56 4.12 -15.32 -10.84
C GLY A 56 3.23 -15.30 -9.59
N PRO A 57 2.68 -16.48 -9.20
CA PRO A 57 1.67 -16.59 -8.15
C PRO A 57 2.19 -16.20 -6.76
N ARG A 58 3.47 -16.44 -6.47
CA ARG A 58 4.10 -15.98 -5.22
C ARG A 58 4.01 -14.46 -5.04
N ARG A 59 4.19 -13.70 -6.13
CA ARG A 59 4.12 -12.24 -6.07
C ARG A 59 2.69 -11.73 -5.92
N VAL A 60 1.72 -12.47 -6.45
CA VAL A 60 0.28 -12.22 -6.20
C VAL A 60 -0.06 -12.44 -4.73
N ALA A 61 0.42 -13.53 -4.12
CA ALA A 61 0.22 -13.82 -2.71
C ALA A 61 0.80 -12.72 -1.81
N ASP A 62 2.02 -12.26 -2.10
CA ASP A 62 2.66 -11.17 -1.37
C ASP A 62 1.90 -9.85 -1.52
N LEU A 63 1.43 -9.55 -2.74
CA LEU A 63 0.62 -8.37 -3.00
C LEU A 63 -0.70 -8.43 -2.22
N ALA A 64 -1.40 -9.56 -2.21
CA ALA A 64 -2.67 -9.73 -1.51
C ALA A 64 -2.52 -9.59 0.02
N LEU A 65 -1.47 -10.17 0.60
CA LEU A 65 -1.19 -10.03 2.03
C LEU A 65 -0.91 -8.56 2.40
N VAL A 66 -0.12 -7.85 1.58
CA VAL A 66 0.22 -6.44 1.84
C VAL A 66 -0.98 -5.52 1.58
N SER A 67 -1.77 -5.74 0.53
CA SER A 67 -2.96 -4.92 0.25
C SER A 67 -3.98 -5.04 1.38
N MET A 68 -4.31 -6.27 1.78
CA MET A 68 -5.25 -6.51 2.88
C MET A 68 -4.72 -5.96 4.21
N ALA A 69 -3.41 -6.01 4.47
CA ALA A 69 -2.83 -5.42 5.67
C ALA A 69 -2.91 -3.88 5.67
N ARG A 70 -2.68 -3.24 4.52
CA ARG A 70 -2.82 -1.79 4.36
C ARG A 70 -4.27 -1.33 4.54
N GLU A 71 -5.22 -2.15 4.12
CA GLU A 71 -6.65 -1.92 4.32
C GLU A 71 -7.14 -2.27 5.72
N ARG A 72 -6.24 -2.67 6.64
CA ARG A 72 -6.54 -3.08 8.02
C ARG A 72 -7.43 -4.31 8.15
N ARG A 73 -7.41 -5.18 7.14
CA ARG A 73 -8.19 -6.43 7.10
C ARG A 73 -7.37 -7.64 7.52
N LEU A 74 -6.04 -7.52 7.41
CA LEU A 74 -5.08 -8.39 8.06
C LEU A 74 -4.17 -7.59 8.98
N LEU A 75 -3.68 -8.24 10.01
CA LEU A 75 -2.56 -7.78 10.82
C LEU A 75 -1.35 -8.66 10.51
N LEU A 76 -0.29 -8.06 9.99
CA LEU A 76 1.00 -8.71 9.79
C LEU A 76 1.88 -8.38 11.00
N ALA A 77 2.05 -9.35 11.88
CA ALA A 77 2.90 -9.20 13.04
C ALA A 77 4.38 -9.26 12.65
N HIS A 78 5.19 -8.44 13.31
CA HIS A 78 6.66 -8.44 13.15
C HIS A 78 7.31 -9.81 13.49
N THR A 79 6.57 -10.69 14.17
CA THR A 79 6.96 -12.07 14.49
C THR A 79 6.76 -13.05 13.31
N GLY A 80 6.28 -12.58 12.15
CA GLY A 80 6.04 -13.41 10.97
C GLY A 80 4.70 -14.14 10.99
N TRP A 81 3.73 -13.63 11.76
CA TRP A 81 2.36 -14.13 11.80
C TRP A 81 1.42 -13.21 11.04
N VAL A 82 0.38 -13.81 10.46
CA VAL A 82 -0.77 -13.08 9.91
C VAL A 82 -2.00 -13.41 10.75
N THR A 83 -2.78 -12.38 11.07
CA THR A 83 -4.06 -12.49 11.78
C THR A 83 -5.15 -11.81 10.96
N VAL A 84 -6.29 -12.47 10.79
CA VAL A 84 -7.48 -11.92 10.15
C VAL A 84 -8.13 -10.93 11.11
N VAL A 85 -8.26 -9.67 10.68
CA VAL A 85 -8.94 -8.60 11.42
C VAL A 85 -10.38 -8.48 10.92
N ASP A 86 -10.57 -8.59 9.61
CA ASP A 86 -11.87 -8.55 8.93
C ASP A 86 -12.03 -9.84 8.10
N PRO A 87 -12.96 -10.74 8.45
CA PRO A 87 -13.15 -12.02 7.77
C PRO A 87 -13.93 -11.91 6.45
N ASP A 88 -14.49 -10.75 6.13
CA ASP A 88 -15.32 -10.58 4.92
C ASP A 88 -14.44 -10.22 3.72
N GLY A 89 -14.02 -11.24 2.97
CA GLY A 89 -13.27 -11.11 1.70
C GLY A 89 -14.09 -10.42 0.59
N ARG A 90 -13.58 -9.33 0.01
CA ARG A 90 -14.27 -8.55 -1.04
C ARG A 90 -14.18 -9.21 -2.41
N ASP A 91 -13.09 -9.92 -2.67
CA ASP A 91 -12.88 -10.66 -3.92
C ASP A 91 -12.48 -12.13 -3.64
N ASP A 92 -12.40 -12.92 -4.71
CA ASP A 92 -12.04 -14.33 -4.63
C ASP A 92 -10.63 -14.56 -4.07
N LEU A 93 -9.69 -13.65 -4.34
CA LEU A 93 -8.31 -13.79 -3.91
C LEU A 93 -8.19 -13.55 -2.41
N GLU A 94 -8.83 -12.51 -1.88
CA GLU A 94 -8.87 -12.24 -0.45
C GLU A 94 -9.60 -13.34 0.32
N ARG A 95 -10.71 -13.86 -0.22
CA ARG A 95 -11.37 -15.04 0.36
C ARG A 95 -10.44 -16.25 0.40
N SER A 96 -9.61 -16.42 -0.63
CA SER A 96 -8.59 -17.48 -0.67
C SER A 96 -7.49 -17.25 0.37
N VAL A 97 -7.05 -16.01 0.59
CA VAL A 97 -6.09 -15.65 1.66
C VAL A 97 -6.67 -15.99 3.04
N ILE A 98 -7.92 -15.60 3.31
CA ILE A 98 -8.60 -15.87 4.58
C ILE A 98 -8.76 -17.39 4.78
N ALA A 99 -9.13 -18.12 3.73
CA ALA A 99 -9.21 -19.58 3.76
C ALA A 99 -7.83 -20.24 4.03
N ALA A 100 -6.76 -19.71 3.44
CA ALA A 100 -5.40 -20.20 3.64
C ALA A 100 -4.87 -19.94 5.07
N ILE A 101 -5.31 -18.87 5.73
CA ILE A 101 -5.01 -18.61 7.16
C ILE A 101 -5.76 -19.62 8.05
N GLY A 102 -6.98 -19.99 7.64
CA GLY A 102 -7.77 -21.02 8.28
C GLY A 102 -8.64 -20.51 9.44
N PRO A 103 -9.45 -21.39 10.06
CA PRO A 103 -10.53 -21.01 10.97
C PRO A 103 -10.06 -20.43 12.29
N ARG A 104 -8.78 -20.62 12.65
CA ARG A 104 -8.18 -20.01 13.84
C ARG A 104 -7.97 -18.50 13.68
N GLY A 105 -8.14 -17.96 12.47
CA GLY A 105 -7.93 -16.55 12.17
C GLY A 105 -6.49 -16.08 12.30
N GLN A 106 -5.53 -16.97 12.58
CA GLN A 106 -4.10 -16.66 12.64
C GLN A 106 -3.24 -17.83 12.17
N SER A 107 -2.17 -17.51 11.44
CA SER A 107 -1.24 -18.49 10.90
C SER A 107 0.14 -17.87 10.66
N PRO A 108 1.25 -18.62 10.69
CA PRO A 108 2.53 -18.11 10.21
C PRO A 108 2.44 -17.74 8.73
N VAL A 109 3.17 -16.69 8.32
CA VAL A 109 3.16 -16.20 6.94
C VAL A 109 3.71 -17.23 5.93
N PRO A 110 4.80 -17.98 6.17
CA PRO A 110 5.36 -18.87 5.16
C PRO A 110 4.41 -19.99 4.68
N PRO A 111 3.67 -20.71 5.56
CA PRO A 111 2.61 -21.65 5.15
C PRO A 111 1.52 -21.00 4.32
N VAL A 112 1.04 -19.82 4.71
CA VAL A 112 -0.01 -19.09 3.97
C VAL A 112 0.47 -18.72 2.57
N ARG A 113 1.71 -18.20 2.44
CA ARG A 113 2.31 -17.92 1.13
C ARG A 113 2.46 -19.17 0.27
N THR A 114 2.75 -20.31 0.87
CA THR A 114 2.89 -21.58 0.15
C THR A 114 1.54 -22.11 -0.32
N ALA A 115 0.48 -21.92 0.47
CA ALA A 115 -0.88 -22.32 0.10
C ALA A 115 -1.49 -21.47 -1.03
N LEU A 116 -1.00 -20.25 -1.22
CA LEU A 116 -1.45 -19.30 -2.25
C LEU A 116 -0.64 -19.36 -3.55
N ALA A 117 0.50 -20.06 -3.56
CA ALA A 117 1.44 -20.12 -4.69
C ALA A 117 1.19 -21.32 -5.59
#